data_AF-A0A2G5UMX4-F1
#
_entry.id   AF-A0A2G5UMX4-F1
#
_cell.length_a   1.000
_cell.length_b   1.000
_cell.length_c   1.000
_cell.angle_alpha   90.00
_cell.angle_beta   90.00
_cell.angle_gamma   90.00
#
_symmetry.space_group_name_H-M   'P 1'
#
loop_
_entity.id
_entity.type
_entity.pdbx_description
1 polymer ?
#
loop_
_entity_poly.entity_id
_entity_poly.type
_entity_poly.pdbx_seq_one_letter_code
_entity_poly.pdbx_strand_id
1 'polypeptide(L)'
;MAEGQEEMMMETSQQAQQPQQQIPQQDGIHLSPIDKELEATLAEQAHDGSYGLEGVPVSEGMKRMIIDLQRHWLSEYHTAREKCLVELTEKLHQEFMMDQQKIRSDLLQQFKEELEQTRLDLENKHRENLKMESAKMVEKHKRELQAAKKKQWCWSCDNEAIYHCCWNTAYCSVECQQGHWQTHRKFCRRKKGNAGGGAPGAAAHQQQQMQQQQ
;
A
#
# COMPACT_ATOMS: atom_id res chain seq x y z
N MET A 1 29.16 -5.19 12.92
CA MET A 1 29.06 -5.70 11.54
C MET A 1 28.56 -7.13 11.61
N ALA A 2 27.26 -7.33 11.44
CA ALA A 2 26.61 -8.59 11.06
C ALA A 2 25.11 -8.44 11.29
N GLU A 3 24.39 -7.81 10.37
CA GLU A 3 22.93 -7.97 10.25
C GLU A 3 22.59 -7.95 8.76
N GLY A 4 22.26 -9.13 8.26
CA GLY A 4 21.85 -9.37 6.89
C GLY A 4 21.07 -10.68 6.87
N GLN A 5 19.90 -10.62 6.24
CA GLN A 5 19.00 -11.74 5.91
C GLN A 5 18.10 -12.23 7.04
N GLU A 6 17.03 -11.49 7.30
CA GLU A 6 15.73 -12.08 7.62
C GLU A 6 14.82 -11.90 6.40
N GLU A 7 14.93 -12.84 5.46
CA GLU A 7 13.92 -13.04 4.42
C GLU A 7 12.67 -13.61 5.08
N MET A 8 11.58 -12.85 5.04
CA MET A 8 10.27 -13.29 5.51
C MET A 8 9.76 -14.44 4.65
N MET A 9 9.84 -15.66 5.19
CA MET A 9 8.98 -16.77 4.80
C MET A 9 7.53 -16.42 5.15
N MET A 10 6.77 -16.00 4.15
CA MET A 10 5.31 -16.03 4.15
C MET A 10 4.87 -16.88 2.96
N GLU A 11 5.27 -18.15 2.96
CA GLU A 11 4.54 -19.19 2.22
C GLU A 11 3.19 -19.39 2.88
N THR A 12 2.25 -18.48 2.58
CA THR A 12 0.84 -18.74 2.83
C THR A 12 0.37 -19.69 1.73
N SER A 13 0.34 -20.97 2.10
CA SER A 13 -0.48 -21.99 1.46
C SER A 13 -1.93 -21.52 1.43
N GLN A 14 -2.31 -20.77 0.40
CA GLN A 14 -3.70 -20.61 0.01
C GLN A 14 -3.84 -21.34 -1.32
N GLN A 15 -4.33 -22.57 -1.19
CA GLN A 15 -5.03 -23.27 -2.25
C GLN A 15 -5.81 -22.27 -3.09
N ALA A 16 -5.33 -22.03 -4.30
CA ALA A 16 -6.16 -21.51 -5.37
C ALA A 16 -7.17 -22.62 -5.70
N GLN A 17 -8.21 -22.74 -4.86
CA GLN A 17 -9.49 -23.26 -5.30
C GLN A 17 -9.98 -22.26 -6.34
N GLN A 18 -9.56 -22.47 -7.58
CA GLN A 18 -10.35 -22.00 -8.70
C GLN A 18 -11.77 -22.50 -8.44
N PRO A 19 -12.80 -21.64 -8.45
CA PRO A 19 -14.14 -22.15 -8.60
C PRO A 19 -14.13 -22.86 -9.96
N GLN A 20 -14.08 -24.18 -9.90
CA GLN A 20 -14.33 -25.05 -11.04
C GLN A 20 -15.78 -24.75 -11.42
N GLN A 21 -15.98 -23.73 -12.25
CA GLN A 21 -17.26 -23.50 -12.89
C GLN A 21 -17.51 -24.75 -13.71
N GLN A 22 -18.35 -25.62 -13.15
CA GLN A 22 -18.89 -26.77 -13.83
C GLN A 22 -19.45 -26.27 -15.15
N ILE A 23 -18.78 -26.63 -16.24
CA ILE A 23 -19.39 -26.62 -17.56
C ILE A 23 -20.66 -27.45 -17.39
N PRO A 24 -21.86 -26.89 -17.62
CA PRO A 24 -23.07 -27.69 -17.59
C PRO A 24 -22.87 -28.81 -18.62
N GLN A 25 -22.86 -30.05 -18.15
CA GLN A 25 -23.01 -31.21 -19.02
C GLN A 25 -24.41 -31.10 -19.63
N GLN A 26 -24.50 -30.41 -20.77
CA GLN A 26 -25.66 -30.52 -21.63
C GLN A 26 -25.46 -31.81 -22.42
N ASP A 27 -26.03 -32.87 -21.86
CA ASP A 27 -26.37 -34.08 -22.58
C ASP A 27 -27.17 -33.70 -23.84
N GLY A 28 -26.63 -34.08 -25.00
CA GLY A 28 -27.29 -33.94 -26.29
C GLY A 28 -26.89 -32.69 -27.05
N ILE A 29 -26.27 -32.90 -28.21
CA ILE A 29 -26.21 -31.90 -29.28
C ILE A 29 -27.67 -31.53 -29.61
N HIS A 30 -28.17 -30.42 -29.05
CA HIS A 30 -29.47 -29.88 -29.44
C HIS A 30 -29.30 -29.23 -30.81
N LEU A 31 -29.31 -30.08 -31.84
CA LEU A 31 -29.42 -29.70 -33.24
C LEU A 31 -30.54 -28.67 -33.40
N SER A 32 -30.24 -27.56 -34.08
CA SER A 32 -31.22 -26.50 -34.30
C SER A 32 -32.41 -27.09 -35.09
N PRO A 33 -33.63 -26.52 -34.99
CA PRO A 33 -34.79 -27.01 -35.73
C PRO A 33 -34.53 -27.20 -37.23
N ILE A 34 -33.65 -26.36 -37.80
CA ILE A 34 -33.19 -26.40 -39.19
C ILE A 34 -32.37 -27.67 -39.48
N ASP A 35 -31.52 -28.10 -38.54
CA ASP A 35 -30.69 -29.29 -38.71
C ASP A 35 -31.56 -30.57 -38.69
N LYS A 36 -32.63 -30.58 -37.88
CA LYS A 36 -33.63 -31.67 -37.84
C LYS A 36 -34.53 -31.68 -39.09
N GLU A 37 -34.94 -30.51 -39.59
CA GLU A 37 -35.74 -30.42 -40.82
C GLU A 37 -34.95 -30.92 -42.04
N LEU A 38 -33.66 -30.59 -42.14
CA LEU A 38 -32.82 -30.97 -43.28
C LEU A 38 -32.45 -32.46 -43.26
N GLU A 39 -32.18 -33.02 -42.08
CA GLU A 39 -31.97 -34.46 -41.89
C GLU A 39 -33.26 -35.26 -42.17
N ALA A 40 -34.43 -34.74 -41.76
CA ALA A 40 -35.73 -35.29 -42.12
C ALA A 40 -36.00 -35.22 -43.63
N THR A 41 -35.61 -34.12 -44.30
CA THR A 41 -35.78 -33.96 -45.74
C THR A 41 -34.90 -34.96 -46.52
N LEU A 42 -33.70 -35.24 -46.02
CA LEU A 42 -32.79 -36.26 -46.55
C LEU A 42 -33.34 -37.70 -46.35
N ALA A 43 -34.01 -37.95 -45.22
CA ALA A 43 -34.62 -39.25 -44.92
C ALA A 43 -35.92 -39.50 -45.70
N GLU A 44 -36.77 -38.49 -45.90
CA GLU A 44 -38.02 -38.59 -46.66
C GLU A 44 -37.76 -38.79 -48.17
N GLN A 45 -36.73 -38.15 -48.73
CA GLN A 45 -36.36 -38.30 -50.16
C GLN A 45 -35.77 -39.68 -50.51
N ALA A 46 -35.43 -40.50 -49.51
CA ALA A 46 -34.96 -41.87 -49.74
C ALA A 46 -36.11 -42.88 -49.92
N HIS A 47 -37.37 -42.51 -49.62
CA HIS A 47 -38.47 -43.47 -49.51
C HIS A 47 -39.69 -43.22 -50.43
N ASP A 48 -39.74 -42.14 -51.21
CA ASP A 48 -40.79 -41.92 -52.21
C ASP A 48 -40.25 -41.43 -53.57
N GLY A 49 -40.20 -42.35 -54.52
CA GLY A 49 -39.73 -42.14 -55.89
C GLY A 49 -40.82 -41.60 -56.82
N SER A 50 -41.43 -40.46 -56.49
CA SER A 50 -42.38 -39.80 -57.40
C SER A 50 -42.27 -38.27 -57.38
N TYR A 51 -41.30 -37.74 -58.13
CA TYR A 51 -41.37 -36.37 -58.63
C TYR A 51 -41.83 -36.42 -60.10
N GLY A 52 -43.14 -36.29 -60.30
CA GLY A 52 -43.71 -36.09 -61.63
C GLY A 52 -43.41 -34.68 -62.14
N LEU A 53 -42.29 -34.50 -62.84
CA LEU A 53 -42.12 -33.42 -63.81
C LEU A 53 -42.61 -33.96 -65.15
N GLU A 54 -43.82 -33.53 -65.52
CA GLU A 54 -44.51 -33.91 -66.74
C GLU A 54 -43.63 -33.61 -67.97
N GLY A 55 -43.10 -34.67 -68.62
CA GLY A 55 -42.71 -34.62 -70.03
C GLY A 55 -41.23 -34.67 -70.43
N VAL A 56 -40.25 -34.89 -69.54
CA VAL A 56 -38.85 -35.13 -69.95
C VAL A 56 -38.34 -36.45 -69.36
N PRO A 57 -38.00 -37.48 -70.16
CA PRO A 57 -37.44 -38.72 -69.66
C PRO A 57 -35.99 -38.49 -69.20
N VAL A 58 -35.81 -38.14 -67.92
CA VAL A 58 -34.49 -38.04 -67.30
C VAL A 58 -33.92 -39.45 -67.16
N SER A 59 -32.77 -39.72 -67.77
CA SER A 59 -32.11 -41.02 -67.68
C SER A 59 -31.72 -41.33 -66.25
N GLU A 60 -31.73 -42.61 -65.87
CA GLU A 60 -31.37 -43.05 -64.51
C GLU A 60 -29.96 -42.58 -64.11
N GLY A 61 -29.03 -42.51 -65.07
CA GLY A 61 -27.69 -41.94 -64.86
C GLY A 61 -27.71 -40.44 -64.54
N MET A 62 -28.60 -39.67 -65.18
CA MET A 62 -28.75 -38.24 -64.91
C MET A 62 -29.39 -37.98 -63.55
N LYS A 63 -30.34 -38.83 -63.12
CA LYS A 63 -30.90 -38.78 -61.76
C LYS A 63 -29.82 -39.05 -60.69
N ARG A 64 -28.98 -40.07 -60.91
CA ARG A 64 -27.86 -40.36 -60.00
C ARG A 64 -26.88 -39.19 -59.91
N MET A 65 -26.50 -38.59 -61.03
CA MET A 65 -25.61 -37.41 -61.04
C MET A 65 -26.21 -36.22 -60.29
N ILE A 66 -27.51 -35.97 -60.42
CA ILE A 66 -28.20 -34.89 -59.69
C ILE A 66 -28.19 -35.17 -58.17
N ILE A 67 -28.49 -36.41 -57.76
CA ILE A 67 -28.47 -36.81 -56.35
C ILE A 67 -27.05 -36.69 -55.76
N ASP A 68 -26.03 -37.12 -56.49
CA ASP A 68 -24.64 -37.07 -56.03
C ASP A 68 -24.15 -35.62 -55.91
N LEU A 69 -24.52 -34.74 -56.86
CA LEU A 69 -24.22 -33.31 -56.79
C LEU A 69 -24.92 -32.65 -55.60
N GLN A 70 -26.21 -32.98 -55.38
CA GLN A 70 -26.97 -32.45 -54.24
C GLN A 70 -26.37 -32.90 -52.91
N ARG A 71 -26.00 -34.18 -52.78
CA ARG A 71 -25.33 -34.72 -51.58
C ARG A 71 -23.98 -34.05 -51.34
N HIS A 72 -23.16 -33.91 -52.38
CA HIS A 72 -21.87 -33.25 -52.27
C HIS A 72 -22.03 -31.79 -51.84
N TRP A 73 -22.93 -31.04 -52.48
CA TRP A 73 -23.16 -29.64 -52.15
C TRP A 73 -23.68 -29.46 -50.72
N LEU A 74 -24.62 -30.29 -50.27
CA LEU A 74 -25.10 -30.27 -48.88
C LEU A 74 -23.98 -30.58 -47.89
N SER A 75 -23.18 -31.61 -48.15
CA SER A 75 -22.04 -31.97 -47.30
C SER A 75 -21.03 -30.83 -47.19
N GLU A 76 -20.64 -30.23 -48.32
CA GLU A 76 -19.69 -29.11 -48.35
C GLU A 76 -20.26 -27.88 -47.63
N TYR A 77 -21.55 -27.59 -47.81
CA TYR A 77 -22.22 -26.49 -47.10
C TYR A 77 -22.22 -26.72 -45.57
N HIS A 78 -22.55 -27.93 -45.12
CA HIS A 78 -22.51 -28.29 -43.70
C HIS A 78 -21.11 -28.15 -43.12
N THR A 79 -20.11 -28.73 -43.78
CA THR A 79 -18.71 -28.65 -43.34
C THR A 79 -18.21 -27.21 -43.31
N ALA A 80 -18.53 -26.40 -44.33
CA ALA A 80 -18.15 -24.98 -44.35
C ALA A 80 -18.83 -24.18 -43.22
N ARG A 81 -20.12 -24.41 -42.99
CA ARG A 81 -20.87 -23.76 -41.89
C ARG A 81 -20.31 -24.15 -40.52
N GLU A 82 -20.10 -25.43 -40.26
CA GLU A 82 -19.51 -25.92 -39.00
C GLU A 82 -18.12 -25.32 -38.77
N LYS A 83 -17.28 -25.31 -39.81
CA LYS A 83 -15.96 -24.71 -39.76
C LYS A 83 -16.02 -23.23 -39.39
N CYS A 84 -16.89 -22.44 -40.03
CA CYS A 84 -17.05 -21.03 -39.69
C CYS A 84 -17.55 -20.82 -38.25
N LEU A 85 -18.45 -21.67 -37.76
CA LEU A 85 -18.95 -21.58 -36.38
C LEU A 85 -17.85 -21.91 -35.35
N VAL A 86 -17.04 -22.93 -35.61
CA VAL A 86 -15.90 -23.29 -34.76
C VAL A 86 -14.85 -22.17 -34.75
N GLU A 87 -14.46 -21.66 -35.92
CA GLU A 87 -13.49 -20.57 -36.03
C GLU A 87 -13.96 -19.30 -35.32
N LEU A 88 -15.24 -18.94 -35.46
CA LEU A 88 -15.82 -17.79 -34.77
C LEU A 88 -15.82 -17.98 -33.25
N THR A 89 -16.22 -19.17 -32.78
CA THR A 89 -16.27 -19.49 -31.35
C THR A 89 -14.88 -19.51 -30.73
N GLU A 90 -13.91 -20.10 -31.43
CA GLU A 90 -12.50 -20.12 -30.99
C GLU A 90 -11.95 -18.70 -30.90
N LYS A 91 -12.20 -17.86 -31.92
CA LYS A 91 -11.76 -16.47 -31.91
C LYS A 91 -12.36 -15.69 -30.74
N LEU A 92 -13.66 -15.79 -30.50
CA LEU A 92 -14.33 -15.14 -29.37
C LEU A 92 -13.78 -15.63 -28.02
N HIS A 93 -13.50 -16.94 -27.90
CA HIS A 93 -12.91 -17.48 -26.68
C HIS A 93 -11.49 -16.96 -26.45
N GLN A 94 -10.66 -16.91 -27.49
CA GLN A 94 -9.31 -16.36 -27.42
C GLN A 94 -9.33 -14.87 -27.02
N GLU A 95 -10.18 -14.06 -27.66
CA GLU A 95 -10.36 -12.64 -27.33
C GLU A 95 -10.79 -12.47 -25.86
N PHE A 96 -11.77 -13.25 -25.39
CA PHE A 96 -12.20 -13.21 -23.99
C PHE A 96 -11.07 -13.55 -23.01
N MET A 97 -10.30 -14.60 -23.28
CA MET A 97 -9.19 -15.00 -22.41
C MET A 97 -8.07 -13.96 -22.37
N MET A 98 -7.77 -13.34 -23.51
CA MET A 98 -6.80 -12.24 -23.59
C MET A 98 -7.28 -11.01 -22.81
N ASP A 99 -8.56 -10.63 -22.96
CA ASP A 99 -9.14 -9.50 -22.22
C ASP A 99 -9.15 -9.76 -20.72
N GLN A 100 -9.50 -10.96 -20.28
CA GLN A 100 -9.42 -11.35 -18.86
C GLN A 100 -7.99 -11.22 -18.31
N GLN A 101 -7.00 -11.72 -19.05
CA GLN A 101 -5.60 -11.62 -18.64
C GLN A 101 -5.12 -10.17 -18.60
N LYS A 102 -5.52 -9.36 -19.58
CA LYS A 102 -5.20 -7.93 -19.63
C LYS A 102 -5.80 -7.17 -18.46
N ILE A 103 -7.11 -7.33 -18.20
CA ILE A 103 -7.79 -6.69 -17.06
C ILE A 103 -7.11 -7.08 -15.75
N ARG A 104 -6.78 -8.36 -15.57
CA ARG A 104 -6.07 -8.83 -14.38
C ARG A 104 -4.70 -8.18 -14.24
N SER A 105 -3.92 -8.10 -15.32
CA SER A 105 -2.60 -7.47 -15.31
C SER A 105 -2.69 -5.98 -14.98
N ASP A 106 -3.62 -5.27 -15.62
CA ASP A 106 -3.82 -3.83 -15.43
C ASP A 106 -4.24 -3.52 -13.99
N LEU A 107 -5.15 -4.32 -13.41
CA LEU A 107 -5.60 -4.14 -12.03
C LEU A 107 -4.45 -4.39 -11.03
N LEU A 108 -3.64 -5.42 -11.24
CA LEU A 108 -2.48 -5.68 -10.38
C LEU A 108 -1.43 -4.56 -10.47
N GLN A 109 -1.20 -4.03 -11.67
CA GLN A 109 -0.28 -2.92 -11.87
C GLN A 109 -0.79 -1.65 -11.17
N GLN A 110 -2.08 -1.33 -11.30
CA GLN A 110 -2.71 -0.20 -10.61
C GLN A 110 -2.57 -0.32 -9.09
N PHE A 111 -2.90 -1.48 -8.51
CA PHE A 111 -2.74 -1.67 -7.07
C PHE A 111 -1.29 -1.53 -6.61
N LYS A 112 -0.33 -2.02 -7.40
CA LYS A 112 1.10 -1.87 -7.10
C LYS A 112 1.52 -0.40 -7.10
N GLU A 113 1.09 0.37 -8.08
CA GLU A 113 1.38 1.81 -8.19
C GLU A 113 0.76 2.59 -7.02
N GLU A 114 -0.48 2.31 -6.65
CA GLU A 114 -1.16 2.95 -5.52
C GLU A 114 -0.48 2.64 -4.17
N LEU A 115 -0.05 1.39 -3.97
CA LEU A 115 0.70 0.99 -2.78
C LEU A 115 2.05 1.70 -2.67
N GLU A 116 2.81 1.76 -3.77
CA GLU A 116 4.09 2.47 -3.79
C GLU A 116 3.92 3.97 -3.58
N GLN A 117 2.90 4.58 -4.19
CA GLN A 117 2.59 6.00 -3.98
C GLN A 117 2.23 6.28 -2.52
N THR A 118 1.39 5.44 -1.91
CA THR A 118 1.01 5.56 -0.49
C THR A 118 2.22 5.40 0.43
N ARG A 119 3.11 4.43 0.14
CA ARG A 119 4.35 4.22 0.89
C ARG A 119 5.24 5.46 0.83
N LEU A 120 5.49 5.98 -0.37
CA LEU A 120 6.32 7.16 -0.58
C LEU A 120 5.75 8.39 0.15
N ASP A 121 4.43 8.60 0.07
CA ASP A 121 3.78 9.72 0.75
C ASP A 121 3.90 9.64 2.28
N LEU A 122 3.75 8.44 2.84
CA LEU A 122 3.93 8.21 4.28
C LEU A 122 5.39 8.45 4.71
N GLU A 123 6.35 7.94 3.96
CA GLU A 123 7.78 8.16 4.22
C GLU A 123 8.14 9.65 4.16
N ASN A 124 7.60 10.37 3.17
CA ASN A 124 7.79 11.80 3.02
C ASN A 124 7.21 12.57 4.21
N LYS A 125 5.96 12.29 4.58
CA LYS A 125 5.30 12.91 5.74
C LYS A 125 6.06 12.62 7.03
N HIS A 126 6.48 11.38 7.24
CA HIS A 126 7.22 10.99 8.42
C HIS A 126 8.56 11.74 8.52
N ARG A 127 9.31 11.82 7.41
CA ARG A 127 10.58 12.55 7.35
C ARG A 127 10.41 14.04 7.63
N GLU A 128 9.40 14.69 7.04
CA GLU A 128 9.15 16.11 7.31
C GLU A 128 8.70 16.35 8.76
N ASN A 129 7.89 15.47 9.33
CA ASN A 129 7.51 15.55 10.74
C ASN A 129 8.73 15.43 11.67
N LEU A 130 9.62 14.46 11.41
CA LEU A 130 10.86 14.31 12.19
C LEU A 130 11.75 15.55 12.07
N LYS A 131 11.89 16.10 10.87
CA LYS A 131 12.67 17.32 10.63
C LYS A 131 12.09 18.52 11.38
N MET A 132 10.77 18.67 11.37
CA MET A 132 10.07 19.74 12.09
C MET A 132 10.25 19.61 13.61
N GLU A 133 10.04 18.42 14.17
CA GLU A 133 10.19 18.20 15.60
C GLU A 133 11.65 18.37 16.05
N SER A 134 12.61 17.91 15.23
CA SER A 134 14.04 18.15 15.47
C SER A 134 14.36 19.65 15.51
N ALA A 135 13.91 20.42 14.51
CA ALA A 135 14.12 21.86 14.47
C ALA A 135 13.49 22.58 15.67
N LYS A 136 12.28 22.17 16.08
CA LYS A 136 11.58 22.69 17.26
C LYS A 136 12.36 22.41 18.54
N MET A 137 12.90 21.19 18.72
CA MET A 137 13.70 20.84 19.88
C MET A 137 15.03 21.61 19.93
N VAL A 138 15.68 21.80 18.78
CA VAL A 138 16.90 22.62 18.68
C VAL A 138 16.63 24.07 19.08
N GLU A 139 15.55 24.67 18.57
CA GLU A 139 15.19 26.06 18.90
C GLU A 139 14.77 26.21 20.37
N LYS A 140 14.01 25.25 20.91
CA LYS A 140 13.67 25.20 22.34
C LYS A 140 14.94 25.14 23.20
N HIS A 141 15.85 24.23 22.90
CA HIS A 141 17.09 24.08 23.64
C HIS A 141 17.96 25.35 23.58
N LYS A 142 18.04 25.99 22.40
CA LYS A 142 18.74 27.27 22.23
C LYS A 142 18.15 28.36 23.13
N ARG A 143 16.83 28.47 23.22
CA ARG A 143 16.14 29.44 24.09
C ARG A 143 16.41 29.16 25.56
N GLU A 144 16.31 27.90 25.98
CA GLU A 144 16.59 27.46 27.36
C GLU A 144 18.05 27.76 27.74
N LEU A 145 19.01 27.48 26.85
CA LEU A 145 20.41 27.80 27.09
C LEU A 145 20.67 29.30 27.22
N GLN A 146 20.02 30.12 26.38
CA GLN A 146 20.11 31.58 26.47
C GLN A 146 19.50 32.11 27.77
N ALA A 147 18.36 31.57 28.19
CA ALA A 147 17.75 31.90 29.48
C ALA A 147 18.66 31.48 30.64
N ALA A 148 19.28 30.29 30.53
CA ALA A 148 20.15 29.78 31.57
C ALA A 148 21.38 30.65 31.81
N LYS A 149 22.01 31.13 30.72
CA LYS A 149 23.16 32.03 30.77
C LYS A 149 22.88 33.39 31.43
N LYS A 150 21.61 33.78 31.59
CA LYS A 150 21.20 35.05 32.24
C LYS A 150 20.99 34.93 33.74
N LYS A 151 21.08 33.73 34.32
CA LYS A 151 20.83 33.44 35.74
C LYS A 151 22.10 33.01 36.46
N GLN A 152 22.05 33.01 37.79
CA GLN A 152 23.07 32.41 38.64
C GLN A 152 22.58 31.04 39.11
N TRP A 153 23.50 30.07 39.21
CA TRP A 153 23.17 28.67 39.48
C TRP A 153 23.87 28.20 40.75
N CYS A 154 23.14 27.43 41.55
CA CYS A 154 23.65 26.86 42.79
C CYS A 154 24.74 25.85 42.46
N TRP A 155 25.94 26.05 42.99
CA TRP A 155 27.06 25.16 42.76
C TRP A 155 26.76 23.71 43.19
N SER A 156 25.92 23.52 44.21
CA SER A 156 25.65 22.21 44.80
C SER A 156 24.54 21.42 44.12
N CYS A 157 23.57 22.07 43.46
CA CYS A 157 22.35 21.38 42.99
C CYS A 157 21.70 21.97 41.73
N ASP A 158 22.36 22.92 41.05
CA ASP A 158 21.90 23.53 39.79
C ASP A 158 20.52 24.23 39.85
N ASN A 159 19.95 24.43 41.03
CA ASN A 159 18.81 25.33 41.21
C ASN A 159 19.24 26.79 41.08
N GLU A 160 18.30 27.68 40.74
CA GLU A 160 18.57 29.12 40.65
C GLU A 160 19.10 29.64 42.01
N ALA A 161 20.28 30.25 41.98
CA ALA A 161 20.95 30.72 43.18
C ALA A 161 20.42 32.10 43.61
N ILE A 162 20.17 32.24 44.91
CA ILE A 162 19.73 33.51 45.52
C ILE A 162 20.78 34.08 46.48
N TYR A 163 21.78 33.28 46.87
CA TYR A 163 22.88 33.69 47.74
C TYR A 163 24.22 33.65 47.00
N HIS A 164 24.90 34.79 46.91
CA HIS A 164 26.25 34.87 46.33
C HIS A 164 27.33 34.71 47.41
N CYS A 165 28.34 33.87 47.14
CA CYS A 165 29.52 33.73 48.01
C CYS A 165 30.73 34.49 47.46
N CYS A 166 31.23 34.09 46.30
CA CYS A 166 32.32 34.75 45.57
C CYS A 166 32.27 34.40 44.07
N TRP A 167 33.22 34.88 43.27
CA TRP A 167 33.26 34.65 41.81
C TRP A 167 33.04 33.19 41.45
N ASN A 168 32.03 32.93 40.60
CA ASN A 168 31.64 31.60 40.14
C ASN A 168 31.23 30.62 41.27
N THR A 169 30.75 31.12 42.42
CA THR A 169 30.17 30.27 43.47
C THR A 169 28.99 30.96 44.15
N ALA A 170 27.78 30.44 43.88
CA ALA A 170 26.52 30.88 44.46
C ALA A 170 25.70 29.66 44.92
N TYR A 171 24.68 29.89 45.76
CA TYR A 171 23.85 28.85 46.35
C TYR A 171 22.37 29.24 46.33
N CYS A 172 21.47 28.25 46.21
CA CYS A 172 20.03 28.46 46.37
C CYS A 172 19.59 28.45 47.84
N SER A 173 20.38 27.86 48.74
CA SER A 173 20.04 27.74 50.16
C SER A 173 21.27 27.65 51.06
N VAL A 174 21.09 27.88 52.36
CA VAL A 174 22.16 27.77 53.36
C VAL A 174 22.61 26.33 53.52
N GLU A 175 21.70 25.36 53.39
CA GLU A 175 22.01 23.92 53.42
C GLU A 175 22.96 23.55 52.28
N CYS A 176 22.70 24.04 51.07
CA CYS A 176 23.58 23.85 49.91
C CYS A 176 24.97 24.46 50.13
N GLN A 177 25.02 25.62 50.78
CA GLN A 177 26.29 26.27 51.13
C GLN A 177 27.06 25.47 52.17
N GLN A 178 26.42 25.03 53.26
CA GLN A 178 27.06 24.25 54.32
C GLN A 178 27.57 22.91 53.80
N GLY A 179 26.81 22.25 52.92
CA GLY A 179 27.21 21.00 52.26
C GLY A 179 28.49 21.15 51.42
N HIS A 180 28.60 22.23 50.63
CA HIS A 180 29.80 22.50 49.83
C HIS A 180 30.95 23.14 50.63
N TRP A 181 30.68 23.72 51.81
CA TRP A 181 31.61 24.59 52.52
C TRP A 181 32.98 23.97 52.81
N GLN A 182 33.01 22.69 53.21
CA GLN A 182 34.26 22.01 53.56
C GLN A 182 35.28 21.99 52.41
N THR A 183 34.77 21.92 51.18
CA THR A 183 35.56 21.98 49.94
C THR A 183 35.81 23.42 49.54
N HIS A 184 34.78 24.26 49.50
CA HIS A 184 34.85 25.65 49.04
C HIS A 184 35.82 26.53 49.85
N ARG A 185 35.87 26.36 51.18
CA ARG A 185 36.64 27.25 52.08
C ARG A 185 38.12 27.36 51.75
N LYS A 186 38.70 26.34 51.11
CA LYS A 186 40.13 26.29 50.76
C LYS A 186 40.52 27.31 49.68
N PHE A 187 39.57 27.68 48.83
CA PHE A 187 39.78 28.56 47.66
C PHE A 187 38.77 29.71 47.58
N CYS A 188 37.98 29.92 48.64
CA CYS A 188 37.03 31.01 48.72
C CYS A 188 37.74 32.36 48.58
N ARG A 189 37.30 33.17 47.61
CA ARG A 189 37.89 34.48 47.30
C ARG A 189 37.28 35.62 48.13
N ARG A 190 36.31 35.31 49.00
CA ARG A 190 35.70 36.31 49.87
C ARG A 190 36.73 36.74 50.92
N LYS A 191 37.27 37.94 50.77
CA LYS A 191 38.29 38.50 51.69
C LYS A 191 37.71 38.55 53.10
N LYS A 192 38.46 38.05 54.10
CA LYS A 192 38.12 38.17 55.53
C LYS A 192 38.32 39.63 55.95
N GLY A 193 37.38 40.49 55.57
CA GLY A 193 37.27 41.84 56.08
C GLY A 193 36.92 41.77 57.56
N ASN A 194 37.75 42.39 58.38
CA ASN A 194 37.61 42.47 59.82
C ASN A 194 36.28 43.18 60.18
N ALA A 195 35.29 42.41 60.62
CA ALA A 195 34.19 42.87 61.47
C ALA A 195 33.50 41.63 62.08
N GLY A 196 33.54 41.52 63.40
CA GLY A 196 32.75 40.52 64.12
C GLY A 196 31.25 40.79 63.95
N GLY A 197 30.46 39.72 63.96
CA GLY A 197 29.01 39.79 64.06
C GLY A 197 28.27 39.08 62.93
N GLY A 198 27.71 37.92 63.26
CA GLY A 198 26.43 37.48 62.68
C GLY A 198 26.47 36.83 61.30
N ALA A 199 25.83 35.67 61.21
CA ALA A 199 25.39 35.11 59.95
C ALA A 199 24.64 36.16 59.11
N PRO A 200 24.89 36.27 57.79
CA PRO A 200 24.08 37.12 56.93
C PRO A 200 22.83 36.33 56.51
N GLY A 201 21.87 36.24 57.41
CA GLY A 201 20.48 36.00 57.07
C GLY A 201 19.79 37.34 56.73
N ALA A 202 19.04 37.35 55.64
CA ALA A 202 17.81 38.15 55.48
C ALA A 202 17.83 39.66 55.12
N ALA A 203 18.93 40.31 54.72
CA ALA A 203 18.91 41.78 54.50
C ALA A 203 19.03 42.31 53.04
N ALA A 204 18.87 41.49 52.00
CA ALA A 204 19.00 41.96 50.60
C ALA A 204 17.72 41.79 49.74
N HIS A 205 16.55 41.55 50.35
CA HIS A 205 15.32 41.20 49.61
C HIS A 205 14.34 42.36 49.40
N GLN A 206 14.79 43.60 49.20
CA GLN A 206 13.86 44.73 48.95
C GLN A 206 14.09 45.55 47.68
N GLN A 207 14.97 45.16 46.76
CA GLN A 207 15.19 45.96 45.55
C GLN A 207 14.87 45.30 44.20
N GLN A 208 14.20 44.14 44.17
CA GLN A 208 13.90 43.46 42.90
C GLN A 208 12.47 42.93 42.71
N GLN A 209 11.49 43.45 43.47
CA GLN A 209 10.07 43.10 43.26
C GLN A 209 9.20 44.20 42.62
N MET A 210 9.76 45.36 42.24
CA MET A 210 9.00 46.46 41.60
C MET A 210 9.15 46.56 40.08
N GLN A 211 9.33 45.43 39.37
CA GLN A 211 9.41 45.49 37.89
C GLN A 211 8.71 44.32 37.16
N GLN A 212 7.76 43.64 37.81
CA GLN A 212 6.99 42.56 37.19
C GLN A 212 5.46 42.77 37.24
N GLN A 213 5.03 44.03 37.37
CA GLN A 213 3.65 44.45 37.06
C GLN A 213 3.70 45.65 36.11
N GLN A 214 3.95 45.35 34.83
CA GLN A 214 3.50 46.09 33.66
C GLN A 214 3.73 45.23 32.42
#